data_AF-A0A3D0HH30-F1
#
_entry.id   AF-A0A3D0HH30-F1
#
_cell.length_a   1.000
_cell.length_b   1.000
_cell.length_c   1.000
_cell.angle_alpha   90.00
_cell.angle_beta   90.00
_cell.angle_gamma   90.00
#
_symmetry.space_group_name_H-M   'P 1'
#
loop_
_entity.id
_entity.type
_entity.pdbx_description
1 polymer ?
#
loop_
_entity_poly.entity_id
_entity_poly.type
_entity_poly.pdbx_seq_one_letter_code
_entity_poly.pdbx_strand_id
1 'polypeptide(L)'
;MENDPDPIWMHHMIVELQIVYPTFLIEKASVEFKNHPHLSCTNITDHYKKLEGMSIARGFNAKVRELFGSSRGCTHIGALLAAMAPVAIQTGWSMRVGTAM
;
A
#
# COMPACT_ATOMS: atom_id res chain seq x y z
N MET A 1 -9.52 -24.57 -24.06
CA MET A 1 -9.23 -24.32 -22.63
C MET A 1 -10.55 -24.41 -21.87
N GLU A 2 -11.18 -25.59 -21.86
CA GLU A 2 -12.59 -25.71 -21.42
C GLU A 2 -12.74 -26.34 -20.02
N ASN A 3 -11.66 -26.72 -19.34
CA ASN A 3 -11.69 -27.24 -17.97
C ASN A 3 -10.30 -27.16 -17.32
N ASP A 4 -9.90 -25.99 -16.81
CA ASP A 4 -8.72 -25.88 -15.94
C ASP A 4 -9.19 -25.74 -14.48
N PRO A 5 -8.96 -26.74 -13.60
CA PRO A 5 -9.49 -26.76 -12.23
C PRO A 5 -8.63 -26.00 -11.22
N ASP A 6 -7.43 -25.53 -11.58
CA ASP A 6 -6.51 -24.90 -10.63
C ASP A 6 -6.69 -23.37 -10.57
N PRO A 7 -6.73 -22.78 -9.35
CA PRO A 7 -6.86 -21.34 -9.21
C PRO A 7 -5.63 -20.61 -9.75
N ILE A 8 -5.85 -19.72 -10.72
CA ILE A 8 -4.79 -18.90 -11.31
C ILE A 8 -4.70 -17.57 -10.55
N TRP A 9 -3.48 -17.17 -10.19
CA TRP A 9 -3.23 -15.82 -9.69
C TRP A 9 -3.44 -14.81 -10.82
N MET A 10 -4.38 -13.88 -10.65
CA MET A 10 -4.55 -12.77 -11.60
C MET A 10 -3.57 -11.64 -11.26
N HIS A 11 -3.54 -11.24 -10.00
CA HIS A 11 -2.58 -10.28 -9.45
C HIS A 11 -2.20 -10.70 -8.03
N HIS A 12 -0.94 -11.08 -7.81
CA HIS A 12 -0.39 -11.29 -6.48
C HIS A 12 0.53 -10.10 -6.19
N MET A 13 0.06 -9.18 -5.34
CA MET A 13 0.72 -7.92 -5.03
C MET A 13 0.87 -7.76 -3.53
N ILE A 14 2.01 -7.24 -3.10
CA ILE A 14 2.32 -6.97 -1.70
C ILE A 14 2.67 -5.50 -1.57
N VAL A 15 2.04 -4.84 -0.59
CA VAL A 15 2.40 -3.49 -0.14
C VAL A 15 2.84 -3.63 1.31
N GLU A 16 4.06 -3.22 1.60
CA GLU A 16 4.60 -3.20 2.96
C GLU A 16 4.97 -1.76 3.33
N LEU A 17 4.53 -1.33 4.52
CA LEU A 17 4.82 -0.02 5.10
C LEU A 17 5.38 -0.22 6.51
N GLN A 18 6.55 0.35 6.77
CA GLN A 18 7.10 0.45 8.13
C GLN A 18 6.83 1.86 8.65
N ILE A 19 6.20 1.95 9.82
CA ILE A 19 5.70 3.22 10.37
C ILE A 19 6.20 3.49 11.79
N VAL A 20 6.45 4.76 12.09
CA VAL A 20 6.79 5.24 13.43
C VAL A 20 5.53 5.59 14.21
N TYR A 21 5.41 5.11 15.44
CA TYR A 21 4.34 5.50 16.36
C TYR A 21 4.85 6.59 17.34
N PRO A 22 4.04 7.61 17.72
CA PRO A 22 2.62 7.83 17.39
C PRO A 22 2.39 8.70 16.14
N THR A 23 3.43 9.06 15.39
CA THR A 23 3.34 10.01 14.27
C THR A 23 2.77 9.41 12.99
N PHE A 24 2.72 8.07 12.90
CA PHE A 24 2.39 7.30 11.70
C PHE A 24 3.22 7.71 10.48
N LEU A 25 4.46 8.18 10.71
CA LEU A 25 5.41 8.50 9.66
C LEU A 25 5.86 7.20 8.97
N ILE A 26 5.76 7.14 7.65
CA ILE A 26 6.26 6.02 6.85
C ILE A 26 7.78 6.17 6.72
N GLU A 27 8.53 5.26 7.32
CA GLU A 27 9.99 5.20 7.20
C GLU A 27 10.45 4.39 6.00
N LYS A 28 9.73 3.32 5.68
CA LYS A 28 10.01 2.48 4.51
C LYS A 28 8.73 2.08 3.81
N ALA A 29 8.77 2.08 2.48
CA ALA A 29 7.68 1.61 1.64
C ALA A 29 8.21 0.70 0.53
N SER A 30 7.64 -0.50 0.41
CA SER A 30 7.95 -1.42 -0.68
C SER A 30 6.69 -2.00 -1.30
N VAL A 31 6.75 -2.17 -2.61
CA VAL A 31 5.70 -2.80 -3.41
C VAL A 31 6.31 -3.91 -4.25
N GLU A 32 5.72 -5.09 -4.18
CA GLU A 32 6.13 -6.27 -4.93
C GLU A 32 4.95 -6.80 -5.76
N PHE A 33 5.21 -7.17 -7.02
CA PHE A 33 4.25 -7.88 -7.86
C PHE A 33 4.79 -9.30 -8.07
N LYS A 34 4.31 -10.27 -7.28
CA LYS A 34 4.70 -11.69 -7.38
C LYS A 34 4.10 -12.40 -8.59
N ASN A 35 2.90 -11.99 -8.99
CA ASN A 35 2.23 -12.49 -10.18
C ASN A 35 1.46 -11.34 -10.83
N HIS A 36 1.64 -11.15 -12.13
CA HIS A 36 1.06 -10.06 -12.89
C HIS A 36 0.91 -10.44 -14.38
N PRO A 37 -0.12 -9.95 -15.08
CA PRO A 37 -0.38 -10.31 -16.47
C PRO A 37 0.51 -9.56 -17.47
N HIS A 38 1.12 -8.44 -17.08
CA HIS A 38 1.94 -7.61 -17.95
C HIS A 38 3.33 -7.38 -17.36
N LEU A 39 4.38 -7.54 -18.18
CA LEU A 39 5.76 -7.35 -17.75
C LEU A 39 6.04 -5.93 -17.22
N SER A 40 5.32 -4.93 -17.72
CA SER A 40 5.48 -3.54 -17.32
C SER A 40 4.93 -3.21 -15.93
N CYS A 41 4.20 -4.13 -15.27
CA CYS A 41 3.63 -3.88 -13.94
C CYS A 41 4.72 -3.61 -12.88
N THR A 42 5.91 -4.20 -13.01
CA THR A 42 7.01 -4.03 -12.05
C THR A 42 7.78 -2.72 -12.24
N ASN A 43 7.63 -2.02 -13.37
CA ASN A 43 8.40 -0.80 -13.67
C ASN A 43 8.13 0.36 -12.70
N ILE A 44 7.03 0.30 -11.95
CA ILE A 44 6.59 1.36 -11.04
C ILE A 44 6.85 1.03 -9.56
N THR A 45 7.43 -0.12 -9.23
CA THR A 45 7.61 -0.55 -7.82
C THR A 45 8.44 0.46 -7.03
N ASP A 46 9.56 0.92 -7.60
CA ASP A 46 10.42 1.94 -7.00
C ASP A 46 9.74 3.31 -6.87
N HIS A 47 8.71 3.61 -7.67
CA HIS A 47 7.98 4.88 -7.54
C HIS A 47 7.33 5.02 -6.17
N TYR A 48 6.95 3.91 -5.54
CA TYR A 48 6.26 3.92 -4.25
C TYR A 48 7.16 4.30 -3.06
N LYS A 49 8.49 4.37 -3.24
CA LYS A 49 9.40 4.99 -2.26
C LYS A 49 9.06 6.46 -1.98
N LYS A 50 8.34 7.14 -2.88
CA LYS A 50 7.80 8.50 -2.65
C LYS A 50 6.82 8.59 -1.47
N LEU A 51 6.36 7.47 -0.91
CA LEU A 51 5.59 7.41 0.32
C LEU A 51 6.44 7.65 1.57
N GLU A 52 7.74 7.37 1.50
CA GLU A 52 8.66 7.55 2.63
C GLU A 52 8.73 9.04 3.01
N GLY A 53 8.66 9.32 4.31
CA GLY A 53 8.55 10.68 4.83
C GLY A 53 7.11 11.24 4.89
N MET A 54 6.11 10.51 4.37
CA MET A 54 4.70 10.87 4.55
C MET A 54 4.12 10.25 5.83
N SER A 55 3.22 10.97 6.50
CA SER A 55 2.41 10.39 7.58
C SER A 55 1.07 9.86 7.08
N ILE A 56 0.64 8.71 7.60
CA ILE A 56 -0.73 8.20 7.41
C ILE A 56 -1.67 8.98 8.34
N ALA A 57 -2.24 10.06 7.81
CA ALA A 57 -3.11 10.98 8.52
C ALA A 57 -4.22 11.56 7.61
N ARG A 58 -4.96 12.56 8.10
CA ARG A 58 -5.96 13.28 7.29
C ARG A 58 -5.33 13.76 5.98
N GLY A 59 -5.95 13.41 4.85
CA GLY A 59 -5.45 13.75 3.52
C GLY A 59 -4.49 12.74 2.90
N PHE A 60 -4.15 11.64 3.58
CA PHE A 60 -3.27 10.60 3.04
C PHE A 60 -3.74 10.07 1.67
N ASN A 61 -5.01 9.68 1.54
CA ASN A 61 -5.56 9.18 0.28
C ASN A 61 -5.51 10.22 -0.85
N ALA A 62 -5.65 11.51 -0.53
CA ALA A 62 -5.52 12.59 -1.51
C ALA A 62 -4.07 12.68 -2.02
N LYS A 63 -3.08 12.63 -1.12
CA LYS A 63 -1.65 12.61 -1.48
C LYS A 63 -1.27 11.36 -2.27
N VAL A 64 -1.78 10.19 -1.91
CA VAL A 64 -1.58 8.94 -2.68
C VAL A 64 -2.11 9.12 -4.11
N ARG A 65 -3.31 9.69 -4.27
CA ARG A 65 -3.90 9.96 -5.59
C ARG A 65 -3.11 11.01 -6.38
N GLU A 66 -2.57 12.02 -5.72
CA GLU A 66 -1.70 13.02 -6.35
C GLU A 66 -0.44 12.37 -6.94
N LEU A 67 0.27 11.61 -6.12
CA LEU A 67 1.53 10.95 -6.48
C LEU A 67 1.34 9.84 -7.52
N PHE A 68 0.33 8.99 -7.36
CA PHE A 68 0.22 7.71 -8.08
C PHE A 68 -1.06 7.56 -8.91
N GLY A 69 -1.91 8.59 -8.99
CA GLY A 69 -3.14 8.53 -9.76
C GLY A 69 -2.91 8.48 -11.27
N SER A 70 -3.92 8.00 -11.99
CA SER A 70 -3.91 7.87 -13.46
C SER A 70 -2.72 7.01 -13.92
N SER A 71 -1.97 7.44 -14.93
CA SER A 71 -0.83 6.71 -15.50
C SER A 71 0.43 6.68 -14.64
N ARG A 72 0.44 7.36 -13.48
CA ARG A 72 1.63 7.46 -12.61
C ARG A 72 1.81 6.28 -11.66
N GLY A 73 0.82 5.40 -11.56
CA GLY A 73 0.84 4.23 -10.70
C GLY A 73 -0.17 3.17 -11.13
N CYS A 74 -0.18 2.05 -10.42
CA CYS A 74 -1.17 0.99 -10.60
C CYS A 74 -2.41 1.30 -9.75
N THR A 75 -3.58 1.25 -10.37
CA THR A 75 -4.87 1.44 -9.69
C THR A 75 -5.06 0.46 -8.52
N HIS A 76 -4.60 -0.79 -8.67
CA HIS A 76 -4.69 -1.79 -7.61
C HIS A 76 -3.83 -1.44 -6.38
N ILE A 77 -2.59 -1.00 -6.59
CA ILE A 77 -1.74 -0.55 -5.47
C ILE A 77 -2.34 0.70 -4.81
N GLY A 78 -2.94 1.61 -5.60
CA GLY A 78 -3.69 2.74 -5.07
C GLY A 78 -4.84 2.31 -4.14
N ALA A 79 -5.56 1.25 -4.50
CA ALA A 79 -6.62 0.68 -3.66
C ALA A 79 -6.06 0.04 -2.38
N LEU A 80 -4.95 -0.71 -2.45
CA LEU A 80 -4.28 -1.28 -1.28
C LEU A 80 -3.79 -0.18 -0.32
N LEU A 81 -3.17 0.89 -0.84
CA LEU A 81 -2.75 2.04 -0.05
C LEU A 81 -3.94 2.76 0.59
N ALA A 82 -5.05 2.94 -0.13
CA ALA A 82 -6.26 3.51 0.44
C ALA A 82 -6.82 2.68 1.61
N ALA A 83 -6.67 1.35 1.56
CA ALA A 83 -7.03 0.44 2.64
C ALA A 83 -6.09 0.52 3.85
N MET A 84 -4.85 1.01 3.70
CA MET A 84 -3.91 1.18 4.82
C MET A 84 -4.29 2.35 5.74
N ALA A 85 -5.01 3.35 5.24
CA ALA A 85 -5.44 4.50 6.04
C ALA A 85 -6.28 4.09 7.28
N PRO A 86 -7.38 3.31 7.15
CA PRO A 86 -8.13 2.84 8.30
C PRO A 86 -7.33 1.88 9.19
N VAL A 87 -6.42 1.06 8.63
CA VAL A 87 -5.55 0.16 9.40
C VAL A 87 -4.71 0.95 10.40
N ALA A 88 -3.99 1.98 9.94
CA ALA A 88 -3.14 2.80 10.81
C ALA A 88 -3.93 3.45 11.96
N ILE A 89 -5.11 4.00 11.68
CA ILE A 89 -5.97 4.63 12.69
C ILE A 89 -6.43 3.61 13.74
N GLN A 90 -6.91 2.45 13.31
CA GLN A 90 -7.40 1.41 14.20
C GLN A 90 -6.28 0.79 15.05
N THR A 91 -5.12 0.51 14.45
CA THR A 91 -3.93 0.07 15.19
C THR A 91 -3.52 1.11 16.23
N GLY A 92 -3.59 2.39 15.88
CA GLY A 92 -3.32 3.49 16.81
C GLY A 92 -4.21 3.50 18.04
N TRP A 93 -5.49 3.14 17.93
CA TRP A 93 -6.39 3.02 19.09
C TRP A 93 -5.92 1.93 20.05
N SER A 94 -5.58 0.75 19.53
CA SER A 94 -5.08 -0.36 20.35
C SER A 94 -3.75 -0.05 21.03
N MET A 95 -2.81 0.59 20.31
CA MET A 95 -1.50 0.95 20.86
C MET A 95 -1.59 2.03 21.95
N ARG A 96 -2.52 2.99 21.84
CA ARG A 96 -2.77 3.99 22.89
C ARG A 96 -3.23 3.34 24.19
N VAL A 97 -4.11 2.34 24.12
CA VAL A 97 -4.58 1.60 25.29
C VAL A 97 -3.43 0.84 25.96
N GLY A 98 -2.54 0.22 25.18
CA GLY A 98 -1.38 -0.50 25.71
C GLY A 98 -0.29 0.38 26.32
N THR A 99 -0.18 1.66 25.91
CA THR A 99 0.80 2.61 26.47
C THR A 99 0.28 3.29 27.75
N ALA A 100 -1.03 3.20 28.03
CA ALA A 100 -1.68 3.81 29.19
C ALA A 100 -1.84 2.85 30.38
N MET A 101 -1.33 1.62 30.26
CA MET A 101 -1.13 0.66 31.35
C MET A 101 0.35 0.65 31.77
#